data_AF-A0A956MY56-F1
#
_entry.id   AF-A0A956MY56-F1
#
_cell.length_a   1.000
_cell.length_b   1.000
_cell.length_c   1.000
_cell.angle_alpha   90.00
_cell.angle_beta   90.00
_cell.angle_gamma   90.00
#
_symmetry.space_group_name_H-M   'P 1'
#
loop_
_entity.id
_entity.type
_entity.pdbx_description
1 polymer ?
#
loop_
_entity_poly.entity_id
_entity_poly.type
_entity_poly.pdbx_seq_one_letter_code
_entity_poly.pdbx_strand_id
1 'polypeptide(L)'
;MIFIKNGTINTITNGIIKGDILVENKKIKAIGENLEVPQDAKIIDAEGKLVFPGFIDAHTHLGLWEDGMGFEGADGNEETDPITPHLNPIDGINPMDNTFKEAREGGITS
;
A
#
# COMPACT_ATOMS: atom_id res chain seq x y z
N MET A 1 -5.29 -0.30 -19.27
CA MET A 1 -6.24 -0.45 -18.14
C MET A 1 -5.93 -1.73 -17.40
N ILE A 2 -6.40 -1.88 -16.15
CA ILE A 2 -6.35 -3.16 -15.42
C ILE A 2 -7.79 -3.59 -15.14
N PHE A 3 -8.11 -4.86 -15.39
CA PHE A 3 -9.40 -5.45 -15.09
C PHE A 3 -9.17 -6.67 -14.18
N ILE A 4 -9.58 -6.58 -12.93
CA ILE A 4 -9.53 -7.69 -11.98
C ILE A 4 -10.88 -8.39 -12.04
N LYS A 5 -10.90 -9.68 -12.38
CA LYS A 5 -12.12 -10.45 -12.62
C LYS A 5 -12.39 -11.43 -11.47
N ASN A 6 -13.65 -11.69 -11.15
CA ASN A 6 -14.09 -12.80 -10.30
C ASN A 6 -13.55 -12.79 -8.84
N GLY A 7 -13.17 -11.63 -8.31
CA GLY A 7 -12.65 -11.53 -6.94
C GLY A 7 -13.74 -11.56 -5.87
N THR A 8 -13.39 -12.05 -4.68
CA THR A 8 -14.14 -11.73 -3.45
C THR A 8 -13.58 -10.42 -2.90
N ILE A 9 -14.25 -9.32 -3.21
CA ILE A 9 -13.76 -7.96 -3.00
C ILE A 9 -14.24 -7.45 -1.65
N ASN A 10 -13.31 -7.15 -0.75
CA ASN A 10 -13.60 -6.44 0.47
C ASN A 10 -13.50 -4.93 0.23
N THR A 11 -14.65 -4.27 0.16
CA THR A 11 -14.72 -2.82 -0.09
C THR A 11 -14.48 -1.99 1.17
N ILE A 12 -14.45 -2.64 2.34
CA ILE A 12 -14.46 -2.04 3.68
C ILE A 12 -15.74 -1.23 3.96
N THR A 13 -16.04 -0.21 3.17
CA THR A 13 -17.15 0.73 3.42
C THR A 13 -18.53 0.19 3.04
N ASN A 14 -18.59 -0.77 2.11
CA ASN A 14 -19.84 -1.32 1.58
C ASN A 14 -19.90 -2.85 1.69
N GLY A 15 -19.14 -3.43 2.63
CA GLY A 15 -19.09 -4.88 2.86
C GLY A 15 -18.26 -5.65 1.83
N ILE A 16 -18.49 -6.97 1.81
CA ILE A 16 -17.78 -7.92 0.95
C ILE A 16 -18.72 -8.37 -0.17
N ILE A 17 -18.24 -8.30 -1.41
CA ILE A 17 -19.00 -8.67 -2.62
C ILE A 17 -18.19 -9.61 -3.49
N LYS A 18 -18.84 -10.38 -4.37
CA LYS A 18 -18.16 -11.10 -5.46
C LYS A 18 -18.29 -10.26 -6.74
N GLY A 19 -17.21 -10.09 -7.51
CA GLY A 19 -17.29 -9.36 -8.76
C GLY A 19 -15.95 -8.92 -9.34
N ASP A 20 -16.00 -7.85 -10.12
CA ASP A 20 -14.91 -7.33 -10.93
C ASP A 20 -14.52 -5.90 -10.51
N ILE A 21 -13.27 -5.53 -10.78
CA ILE A 21 -12.73 -4.17 -10.58
C ILE A 21 -12.11 -3.68 -11.88
N LEU A 22 -12.58 -2.55 -12.39
CA LEU A 22 -11.95 -1.84 -13.50
C LEU A 22 -11.13 -0.66 -12.99
N VAL A 23 -9.83 -0.65 -13.30
CA VAL A 23 -8.90 0.42 -12.98
C VAL A 23 -8.47 1.14 -14.26
N GLU A 24 -8.66 2.45 -14.27
CA GLU A 24 -8.29 3.35 -15.36
C GLU A 24 -7.60 4.58 -14.79
N ASN A 25 -6.54 5.06 -15.44
CA ASN A 25 -5.80 6.26 -15.02
C ASN A 25 -5.38 6.25 -13.53
N LYS A 26 -4.91 5.09 -13.05
CA LYS A 26 -4.49 4.85 -11.66
C LYS A 26 -5.60 5.01 -10.60
N LYS A 27 -6.87 5.01 -11.03
CA LYS A 27 -8.03 5.09 -10.14
C LYS A 27 -8.99 3.93 -10.42
N ILE A 28 -9.76 3.57 -9.41
CA ILE A 28 -10.88 2.65 -9.58
C ILE A 28 -11.97 3.39 -10.37
N LYS A 29 -12.31 2.86 -11.54
CA LYS A 29 -13.36 3.39 -12.42
C LYS A 29 -14.71 2.78 -12.09
N ALA A 30 -14.75 1.47 -11.83
CA ALA A 30 -15.96 0.74 -11.51
C ALA A 30 -15.64 -0.51 -10.67
N ILE A 31 -16.61 -0.91 -9.84
CA ILE A 31 -16.65 -2.17 -9.11
C ILE A 31 -18.07 -2.72 -9.28
N GLY A 32 -18.21 -4.01 -9.59
CA GLY A 32 -19.53 -4.65 -9.72
C GLY A 32 -19.47 -6.04 -10.31
N GLU A 33 -20.62 -6.67 -10.46
CA GLU A 33 -20.74 -7.98 -11.11
C GLU A 33 -20.82 -7.85 -12.63
N ASN A 34 -20.13 -8.72 -13.36
CA ASN A 34 -20.20 -8.85 -14.82
C ASN A 34 -19.88 -7.53 -15.56
N LEU A 35 -18.83 -6.82 -15.14
CA LEU A 35 -18.43 -5.59 -15.81
C LEU A 35 -17.96 -5.91 -17.25
N GLU A 36 -18.26 -5.03 -18.20
CA GLU A 36 -17.73 -5.14 -19.55
C GLU A 36 -16.21 -5.04 -19.54
N VAL A 37 -15.53 -6.04 -20.10
CA VAL A 37 -14.07 -6.10 -20.17
C VAL A 37 -13.60 -5.22 -21.33
N PRO A 38 -12.85 -4.14 -21.09
CA PRO A 38 -12.32 -3.32 -22.17
C PRO A 38 -11.28 -4.11 -22.99
N GLN A 39 -11.26 -3.90 -24.31
CA GLN A 39 -10.45 -4.66 -25.25
C GLN A 39 -8.93 -4.61 -24.96
N ASP A 40 -8.44 -3.48 -24.42
CA ASP A 40 -7.02 -3.24 -24.08
C ASP A 40 -6.74 -3.30 -22.57
N ALA A 41 -7.62 -3.94 -21.79
CA ALA A 41 -7.38 -4.14 -20.36
C ALA A 41 -6.44 -5.33 -20.12
N LYS A 42 -5.44 -5.14 -19.26
CA LYS A 42 -4.71 -6.26 -18.66
C LYS A 42 -5.66 -6.96 -17.70
N ILE A 43 -6.01 -8.21 -18.01
CA ILE A 43 -6.90 -9.03 -17.19
C ILE A 43 -6.10 -9.73 -16.09
N ILE A 44 -6.62 -9.69 -14.86
CA ILE A 44 -6.15 -10.44 -13.69
C ILE A 44 -7.33 -11.28 -13.20
N ASP A 45 -7.23 -12.60 -13.27
CA ASP A 45 -8.26 -13.50 -12.73
C ASP A 45 -8.01 -13.72 -11.23
N ALA A 46 -9.00 -13.33 -10.42
CA ALA A 46 -8.98 -13.41 -8.97
C ALA A 46 -10.02 -14.42 -8.44
N GLU A 47 -10.49 -15.36 -9.26
CA GLU A 47 -11.38 -16.43 -8.80
C GLU A 47 -10.78 -17.17 -7.59
N GLY A 48 -11.58 -17.32 -6.54
CA GLY A 48 -11.15 -17.93 -5.27
C GLY A 48 -10.16 -17.10 -4.44
N LYS A 49 -9.88 -15.84 -4.83
CA LYS A 49 -9.00 -14.92 -4.10
C LYS A 49 -9.81 -13.83 -3.39
N LEU A 50 -9.24 -13.35 -2.29
CA LEU A 50 -9.71 -12.14 -1.63
C LEU A 50 -8.98 -10.92 -2.20
N VAL A 51 -9.71 -9.84 -2.44
CA VAL A 51 -9.17 -8.56 -2.91
C VAL A 51 -9.45 -7.49 -1.87
N PHE A 52 -8.42 -6.81 -1.42
CA PHE A 52 -8.50 -5.75 -0.40
C PHE A 52 -7.96 -4.43 -0.96
N PRO A 53 -8.36 -3.27 -0.40
CA PRO A 53 -7.53 -2.08 -0.52
C PRO A 53 -6.17 -2.34 0.12
N GLY A 54 -5.14 -1.61 -0.34
CA GLY A 54 -3.87 -1.60 0.37
C GLY A 54 -4.07 -1.05 1.79
N PHE A 55 -3.42 -1.68 2.77
CA PHE A 55 -3.49 -1.24 4.16
C PHE A 55 -2.72 0.06 4.36
N ILE A 56 -3.13 0.79 5.40
CA ILE A 56 -2.56 2.08 5.80
C ILE A 56 -2.04 1.94 7.22
N ASP A 57 -0.76 2.19 7.42
CA ASP A 57 -0.16 2.37 8.74
C ASP A 57 -0.03 3.87 9.03
N ALA A 58 -0.95 4.39 9.86
CA ALA A 58 -1.03 5.83 10.13
C ALA A 58 0.15 6.37 10.95
N HIS A 59 0.96 5.51 11.56
CA HIS A 59 2.11 5.93 12.35
C HIS A 59 3.20 4.87 12.36
N THR A 60 4.27 5.13 11.62
CA THR A 60 5.41 4.22 11.52
C THR A 60 6.71 4.97 11.47
N HIS A 61 7.80 4.24 11.67
CA HIS A 61 9.16 4.72 11.52
C HIS A 61 9.97 3.92 10.47
N LEU A 62 9.29 3.26 9.52
CA LEU A 62 9.96 2.56 8.42
C LEU A 62 10.93 3.49 7.67
N GLY A 63 12.13 2.99 7.40
CA GLY A 63 13.20 3.76 6.77
C GLY A 63 13.90 4.76 7.68
N LEU A 64 13.47 4.95 8.93
CA LEU A 64 14.17 5.79 9.93
C LEU A 64 14.90 4.97 10.99
N TRP A 65 14.51 3.70 11.16
CA TRP A 65 15.29 2.69 11.87
C TRP A 65 15.59 1.57 10.89
N GLU A 66 16.77 1.65 10.27
CA GLU A 66 17.15 0.73 9.21
C GLU A 66 17.25 -0.71 9.70
N ASP A 67 16.68 -1.64 8.92
CA ASP A 67 16.75 -3.06 9.22
C ASP A 67 18.19 -3.59 9.11
N GLY A 68 18.60 -4.41 10.09
CA GLY A 68 19.93 -5.00 10.15
C GLY A 68 21.08 -4.04 10.50
N MET A 69 20.78 -2.76 10.78
CA MET A 69 21.76 -1.76 11.22
C MET A 69 21.69 -1.53 12.73
N GLY A 70 22.79 -1.01 13.29
CA GLY A 70 22.90 -0.62 14.69
C GLY A 70 22.38 0.80 14.94
N PHE A 71 23.00 1.49 15.89
CA PHE A 71 22.65 2.89 16.19
C PHE A 71 22.94 3.82 15.00
N GLU A 72 23.82 3.42 14.09
CA GLU A 72 24.23 4.20 12.91
C GLU A 72 23.11 4.40 11.89
N GLY A 73 22.09 3.55 11.89
CA GLY A 73 20.91 3.66 11.03
C GLY A 73 19.64 4.12 11.76
N ALA A 74 19.79 4.73 12.94
CA ALA A 74 18.69 5.19 13.78
C ALA A 74 18.54 6.72 13.68
N ASP A 75 17.74 7.18 12.71
CA ASP A 75 17.53 8.61 12.40
C ASP A 75 16.18 9.15 12.90
N GLY A 76 15.37 8.34 13.58
CA GLY A 76 14.02 8.77 13.93
C GLY A 76 13.87 9.58 15.23
N ASN A 77 14.95 9.76 16.01
CA ASN A 77 14.99 10.68 17.15
C ASN A 77 16.22 11.57 17.09
N GLU A 78 16.03 12.88 17.14
CA GLU A 78 17.10 13.84 17.46
C GLU A 78 17.18 13.99 18.98
N GLU A 79 18.16 13.34 19.60
CA GLU A 79 18.28 13.22 21.06
C GLU A 79 19.13 14.33 21.70
N THR A 80 19.59 15.34 20.94
CA THR A 80 20.47 16.40 21.45
C THR A 80 19.78 17.69 21.86
N ASP A 81 18.53 17.92 21.41
CA ASP A 81 17.72 19.09 21.76
C ASP A 81 16.27 18.66 22.04
N PRO A 82 15.68 19.03 23.20
CA PRO A 82 14.30 18.68 23.53
C PRO A 82 13.24 19.38 22.65
N ILE A 83 13.59 20.37 21.84
CA ILE A 83 12.65 21.14 21.01
C ILE A 83 13.14 21.20 19.55
N THR A 84 12.80 20.17 18.78
CA THR A 84 13.23 19.99 17.38
C THR A 84 12.10 20.04 16.35
N PRO A 85 11.11 20.95 16.44
CA PRO A 85 9.94 20.97 15.53
C PRO A 85 10.29 21.38 14.09
N HIS A 86 11.52 21.84 13.85
CA HIS A 86 12.01 22.25 12.55
C HIS A 86 12.51 21.07 11.71
N LEU A 87 12.68 19.88 12.31
CA LEU A 87 13.09 18.68 11.61
C LEU A 87 11.92 18.04 10.85
N ASN A 88 12.25 17.31 9.79
CA ASN A 88 11.27 16.61 8.97
C ASN A 88 11.73 15.16 8.73
N PRO A 89 10.90 14.14 9.04
CA PRO A 89 11.21 12.74 8.78
C PRO A 89 11.60 12.43 7.32
N ILE A 90 11.13 13.23 6.36
CA ILE A 90 11.48 13.04 4.94
C ILE A 90 12.99 13.20 4.67
N ASP A 91 13.70 13.90 5.55
CA ASP A 91 15.13 14.17 5.40
C ASP A 91 16.00 12.99 5.86
N GLY A 92 15.45 12.08 6.69
CA GLY A 92 16.14 10.88 7.21
C GLY A 92 15.65 9.56 6.63
N ILE A 93 14.51 9.54 5.94
CA ILE A 93 13.93 8.30 5.43
C ILE A 93 14.85 7.65 4.39
N ASN A 94 15.22 6.38 4.59
CA ASN A 94 15.94 5.56 3.62
C ASN A 94 14.96 4.70 2.79
N PRO A 95 14.66 5.05 1.53
CA PRO A 95 13.69 4.31 0.72
C PRO A 95 14.19 2.93 0.28
N MET A 96 15.47 2.64 0.48
CA MET A 96 16.10 1.35 0.15
C MET A 96 16.11 0.37 1.33
N ASP A 97 15.61 0.80 2.50
CA ASP A 97 15.44 -0.07 3.66
C ASP A 97 14.54 -1.26 3.30
N ASN A 98 14.95 -2.46 3.75
CA ASN A 98 14.27 -3.71 3.45
C ASN A 98 12.84 -3.73 4.02
N THR A 99 12.60 -2.99 5.10
CA THR A 99 11.28 -2.90 5.74
C THR A 99 10.18 -2.40 4.81
N PHE A 100 10.47 -1.53 3.82
CA PHE A 100 9.47 -1.10 2.82
C PHE A 100 9.00 -2.24 1.93
N LYS A 101 9.92 -3.15 1.57
CA LYS A 101 9.59 -4.33 0.78
C LYS A 101 8.72 -5.27 1.61
N GLU A 102 9.07 -5.49 2.87
CA GLU A 102 8.32 -6.36 3.78
C GLU A 102 6.92 -5.81 4.06
N ALA A 103 6.80 -4.51 4.31
CA ALA A 103 5.52 -3.83 4.49
C ALA A 103 4.62 -4.02 3.26
N ARG A 104 5.17 -3.85 2.05
CA ARG A 104 4.45 -4.09 0.80
C ARG A 104 4.03 -5.55 0.65
N GLU A 105 4.88 -6.50 1.02
CA GLU A 105 4.56 -7.94 1.01
C GLU A 105 3.47 -8.30 2.03
N GLY A 106 3.38 -7.57 3.14
CA GLY A 106 2.29 -7.61 4.11
C GLY A 106 1.01 -6.88 3.67
N GLY A 107 1.01 -6.21 2.52
CA GLY A 107 -0.14 -5.48 1.97
C GLY A 107 -0.27 -4.02 2.40
N ILE A 108 0.73 -3.45 3.09
CA ILE A 108 0.78 -2.03 3.44
C ILE A 108 1.21 -1.22 2.21
N THR A 109 0.50 -0.12 1.95
CA THR A 109 0.76 0.74 0.77
C THR A 109 0.85 2.22 1.09
N SER A 110 0.55 2.62 2.33
CA SER A 110 0.62 4.01 2.81
C SER A 110 0.85 4.06 4.30
#